data_AF-A0A483A7Z8-F1
#
_entry.id   AF-A0A483A7Z8-F1
#
_cell.length_a   1.000
_cell.length_b   1.000
_cell.length_c   1.000
_cell.angle_alpha   90.00
_cell.angle_beta   90.00
_cell.angle_gamma   90.00
#
_symmetry.space_group_name_H-M   'P 1'
#
loop_
_entity.id
_entity.type
_entity.pdbx_description
1 polymer ?
#
loop_
_entity_poly.entity_id
_entity_poly.type
_entity_poly.pdbx_seq_one_letter_code
_entity_poly.pdbx_strand_id
1 'polypeptide(L)' 'MDNITFSACQNTMNGIKKKKGHFSKLTDGVTITPSGVVRIGELQQQGYPYIRP' A
#
# COMPACT_ATOMS: atom_id res chain seq x y z
N MET A 1 3.27 1.30 18.95
CA MET A 1 3.63 1.56 17.53
C MET A 1 2.49 2.37 16.93
N ASP A 2 2.22 3.54 17.49
CA ASP A 2 0.83 4.02 17.48
C ASP A 2 0.53 5.07 16.41
N ASN A 3 1.51 5.39 15.55
CA ASN A 3 1.36 6.39 14.48
C ASN A 3 1.92 5.92 13.11
N ILE A 4 2.11 4.61 12.91
CA ILE A 4 2.58 4.08 11.62
C ILE A 4 1.41 3.44 10.88
N THR A 5 1.05 4.03 9.75
CA THR A 5 0.04 3.47 8.85
C THR A 5 0.72 2.65 7.77
N PHE A 6 0.42 1.35 7.73
CA PHE A 6 0.81 0.48 6.62
C PHE A 6 -0.28 0.46 5.56
N SER A 7 0.12 0.53 4.30
CA SER A 7 -0.81 0.46 3.17
C SER A 7 -0.37 -0.57 2.13
N ALA A 8 -1.32 -1.38 1.65
CA ALA A 8 -1.14 -2.34 0.58
C ALA A 8 -1.73 -1.83 -0.74
N CYS A 9 -0.96 -1.91 -1.82
CA CYS A 9 -1.39 -1.50 -3.16
C CYS A 9 -2.35 -2.53 -3.77
N GLN A 10 -3.57 -2.13 -4.11
CA GLN A 10 -4.59 -3.00 -4.70
C GLN A 10 -4.15 -3.57 -6.06
N ASN A 11 -3.46 -2.79 -6.89
CA ASN A 11 -2.93 -3.28 -8.17
C ASN A 11 -1.98 -4.46 -7.97
N THR A 12 -1.10 -4.36 -6.96
CA THR A 12 -0.19 -5.45 -6.60
C THR A 12 -0.96 -6.64 -6.07
N MET A 13 -1.95 -6.43 -5.20
CA MET A 13 -2.81 -7.50 -4.69
C MET A 13 -3.56 -8.24 -5.81
N ASN A 14 -4.07 -7.51 -6.81
CA ASN A 14 -4.72 -8.09 -7.98
C ASN A 14 -3.74 -8.93 -8.80
N GLY A 15 -2.51 -8.45 -8.98
CA GLY A 15 -1.43 -9.21 -9.62
C GLY A 15 -1.07 -10.49 -8.85
N ILE A 16 -1.02 -10.41 -7.52
CA ILE A 16 -0.79 -11.57 -6.65
C ILE A 16 -1.96 -12.56 -6.74
N LYS A 17 -3.21 -12.09 -6.70
CA LYS A 17 -4.40 -12.92 -6.87
C LYS A 17 -4.38 -13.64 -8.21
N LYS A 18 -4.01 -12.96 -9.30
CA LYS A 18 -3.89 -13.58 -10.62
C LYS A 18 -2.85 -14.71 -10.65
N LYS A 19 -1.74 -14.55 -9.90
CA LYS A 19 -0.67 -15.56 -9.86
C LYS A 19 -0.93 -16.72 -8.88
N LYS A 20 -1.53 -16.44 -7.72
CA LYS A 20 -1.72 -17.42 -6.62
C LYS A 20 -3.15 -17.94 -6.50
N GLY A 21 -4.10 -17.40 -7.27
CA GLY A 21 -5.53 -17.75 -7.22
C GLY A 21 -6.31 -17.12 -6.06
N HIS A 22 -5.64 -16.49 -5.09
CA HIS A 22 -6.27 -15.88 -3.91
C HIS A 22 -5.52 -14.62 -3.47
N PHE A 23 -6.20 -13.77 -2.71
CA PHE A 23 -5.56 -12.61 -2.07
C PHE A 23 -4.66 -13.08 -0.92
N SER A 24 -3.46 -12.51 -0.82
CA SER A 24 -2.62 -12.74 0.35
C SER A 24 -3.27 -12.11 1.59
N LYS A 25 -3.19 -12.81 2.72
CA LYS A 25 -3.68 -12.30 4.00
C LYS A 25 -2.79 -11.13 4.42
N LEU A 26 -3.42 -9.98 4.67
CA LEU A 26 -2.72 -8.81 5.20
C LEU A 26 -2.63 -8.92 6.72
N THR A 27 -1.58 -8.34 7.29
CA THR A 27 -1.45 -8.17 8.74
C THR A 27 -2.50 -7.18 9.24
N ASP A 28 -2.91 -7.34 10.49
CA ASP A 28 -3.85 -6.43 11.14
C ASP A 28 -3.31 -4.99 11.14
N GLY A 29 -4.18 -4.02 10.84
CA GLY A 29 -3.81 -2.60 10.74
C GLY A 29 -3.32 -2.13 9.36
N VAL A 30 -3.25 -3.02 8.36
CA VAL A 30 -2.91 -2.63 6.98
C VAL A 30 -4.16 -2.13 6.25
N THR A 31 -4.08 -0.91 5.73
CA THR A 31 -5.12 -0.32 4.87
C THR A 31 -4.86 -0.65 3.40
N ILE A 32 -5.91 -0.76 2.59
CA ILE A 32 -5.76 -0.99 1.15
C ILE A 32 -5.89 0.33 0.41
N THR A 33 -4.96 0.62 -0.51
CA THR A 33 -5.00 1.80 -1.37
C THR A 33 -5.22 1.40 -2.83
N PRO A 34 -5.98 2.17 -3.62
CA PRO A 34 -6.24 1.84 -5.03
C PRO A 34 -4.95 1.73 -5.86
N SER A 35 -3.97 2.61 -5.60
CA SER A 35 -2.65 2.58 -6.21
C SER A 35 -1.59 3.11 -5.24
N GLY A 36 -0.59 2.28 -4.93
CA GLY A 36 0.48 2.65 -4.01
C GLY A 36 1.32 3.83 -4.50
N VAL A 37 1.64 3.87 -5.80
CA VAL A 37 2.41 4.98 -6.40
C VAL A 37 1.63 6.29 -6.35
N VAL A 38 0.33 6.26 -6.64
CA VAL A 38 -0.51 7.46 -6.57
C VAL A 38 -0.58 7.96 -5.12
N ARG A 39 -0.76 7.05 -4.16
CA ARG A 39 -0.75 7.41 -2.73
C ARG A 39 0.54 8.07 -2.28
N ILE A 40 1.70 7.56 -2.73
CA ILE A 40 3.01 8.18 -2.46
C ILE A 40 3.09 9.58 -3.09
N GLY A 41 2.55 9.76 -4.29
CA GLY A 41 2.46 11.07 -4.94
C GLY A 41 1.61 12.08 -4.16
N GLU A 42 0.41 11.67 -3.71
CA GLU A 42 -0.47 12.50 -2.88
C GLU A 42 0.20 12.93 -1.57
N LEU A 43 0.90 12.00 -0.90
CA LEU A 43 1.62 12.31 0.34
C LEU A 43 2.75 13.30 0.09
N GLN A 44 3.51 13.14 -0.99
CA GLN A 44 4.53 14.12 -1.35
C GLN A 44 3.93 15.51 -1.63
N GLN A 45 2.78 15.58 -2.31
CA GLN A 45 2.07 16.85 -2.52
C GLN A 45 1.57 17.48 -1.22
N GLN A 46 1.27 16.68 -0.21
CA GLN A 46 0.93 17.14 1.15
C GLN A 46 2.16 17.55 1.98
N GLY A 47 3.36 17.52 1.40
CA GLY A 47 4.60 17.92 2.05
C GLY A 47 5.30 16.80 2.82
N TYR A 48 4.88 15.54 2.66
CA TYR A 48 5.57 14.42 3.29
C TYR A 48 6.89 14.11 2.56
N PRO A 49 7.99 13.88 3.29
CA PRO A 49 9.24 13.43 2.68
C PRO A 49 9.09 12.01 2.15
N TYR A 50 9.53 11.79 0.91
CA TYR A 50 9.59 10.45 0.32
C TYR A 50 10.95 9.82 0.58
N ILE A 51 10.93 8.62 1.16
CA ILE A 51 12.11 7.82 1.44
C ILE A 51 11.96 6.48 0.72
N ARG A 52 12.93 6.14 -0.11
CA ARG A 52 13.07 4.82 -0.74
C ARG A 52 14.37 4.17 -0.23
N PRO A 53 14.28 3.22 0.71
CA PRO A 53 15.42 2.44 1.18
C PRO A 53 16.08 1.62 0.05
#